data_AF-A0A7X6FHV3-F1
#
_entry.id   AF-A0A7X6FHV3-F1
#
_cell.length_a   1.000
_cell.length_b   1.000
_cell.length_c   1.000
_cell.angle_alpha   90.00
_cell.angle_beta   90.00
_cell.angle_gamma   90.00
#
_symmetry.space_group_name_H-M   'P 1'
#
loop_
_entity.id
_entity.type
_entity.pdbx_description
1 polymer ?
#
loop_
_entity_poly.entity_id
_entity_poly.type
_entity_poly.pdbx_seq_one_letter_code
_entity_poly.pdbx_strand_id
1 'polypeptide(L)' 'MNSPRYNSRGPGHKPARALAAPAAHTISGDLKRRYEQYMLLARESAQAGDRIEAENLYQHAEHYYRMAAAQKAGRG' A
#
# COMPACT_ATOMS: atom_id res chain seq x y z
N MET A 1 -39.00 33.44 42.07
CA MET A 1 -38.05 34.46 41.55
C MET A 1 -37.07 33.78 40.60
N ASN A 2 -36.89 34.36 39.41
CA ASN A 2 -35.85 34.15 38.37
C ASN A 2 -35.76 32.83 37.57
N SER A 3 -36.25 32.87 36.32
CA SER A 3 -35.68 32.22 35.11
C SER A 3 -34.39 32.95 34.68
N PRO A 4 -33.64 32.64 33.59
CA PRO A 4 -33.72 31.57 32.57
C PRO A 4 -32.34 30.87 32.33
N ARG A 5 -32.26 29.78 31.56
CA ARG A 5 -31.69 29.81 30.20
C ARG A 5 -31.78 28.43 29.55
N TYR A 6 -32.61 28.35 28.53
CA TYR A 6 -32.65 27.27 27.56
C TYR A 6 -31.32 27.27 26.79
N ASN A 7 -30.47 26.26 27.03
CA ASN A 7 -29.22 26.12 26.29
C ASN A 7 -29.47 25.35 25.00
N SER A 8 -29.62 26.13 23.94
CA SER A 8 -29.55 25.74 22.54
C SER A 8 -28.36 24.82 22.27
N ARG A 9 -28.63 23.56 21.93
CA ARG A 9 -27.72 22.73 21.12
C ARG A 9 -28.54 21.96 20.10
N GLY A 10 -28.76 22.63 18.97
CA GLY A 10 -29.35 22.04 17.78
C GLY A 10 -28.48 20.92 17.19
N PRO A 11 -29.03 20.19 16.21
CA PRO A 11 -28.41 19.00 15.64
C PRO A 11 -27.26 19.41 14.72
N GLY A 12 -26.04 19.27 15.22
CA GLY A 12 -24.81 19.60 14.50
C GLY A 12 -24.27 18.42 13.71
N HIS A 13 -24.16 18.63 12.40
CA HIS A 13 -23.59 17.77 11.38
C HIS A 13 -22.37 16.91 11.77
N LYS A 14 -22.40 15.69 11.23
CA LYS A 14 -21.28 14.76 11.09
C LYS A 14 -20.09 15.43 10.40
N PRO A 15 -18.85 15.12 10.79
CA PRO A 15 -17.81 14.88 9.80
C PRO A 15 -17.51 13.39 9.76
N ALA A 16 -17.87 12.79 8.64
CA ALA A 16 -17.35 11.54 8.15
C ALA A 16 -15.83 11.66 7.99
N ARG A 17 -15.08 11.43 9.06
CA ARG A 17 -13.66 11.14 8.95
C ARG A 17 -13.59 9.66 8.62
N ALA A 18 -13.60 9.36 7.33
CA ALA A 18 -13.33 8.05 6.78
C ALA A 18 -12.23 7.40 7.61
N LEU A 19 -12.60 6.32 8.32
CA LEU A 19 -11.66 5.32 8.76
C LEU A 19 -11.08 4.74 7.46
N ALA A 20 -10.08 5.43 6.90
CA ALA A 20 -9.16 4.81 5.98
C ALA A 20 -8.58 3.66 6.79
N ALA A 21 -9.15 2.46 6.58
CA ALA A 21 -8.63 1.24 7.16
C ALA A 21 -7.11 1.28 6.93
N PRO A 22 -6.27 1.11 7.97
CA PRO A 22 -4.83 1.06 7.76
C PRO A 22 -4.61 0.04 6.67
N ALA A 23 -4.02 0.46 5.54
CA ALA A 23 -3.84 -0.35 4.34
C ALA A 23 -3.48 -1.76 4.80
N ALA A 24 -4.44 -2.67 4.71
CA ALA A 24 -4.32 -3.96 5.36
C ALA A 24 -2.99 -4.55 4.89
N HIS A 25 -2.13 -4.93 5.83
CA HIS A 25 -0.83 -5.55 5.55
C HIS A 25 -1.11 -6.91 4.93
N THR A 26 -1.50 -6.90 3.66
CA THR A 26 -1.81 -8.09 2.91
C THR A 26 -0.50 -8.59 2.35
N ILE A 27 -0.32 -9.91 2.41
CA ILE A 27 0.83 -10.59 1.81
C ILE A 27 0.98 -10.15 0.34
N SER A 28 -0.13 -9.98 -0.38
CA SER A 28 -0.13 -9.50 -1.76
C SER A 28 0.39 -8.05 -1.91
N GLY A 29 0.05 -7.16 -0.96
CA GLY A 29 0.58 -5.79 -0.92
C GLY A 29 2.09 -5.74 -0.64
N ASP A 30 2.59 -6.58 0.27
CA ASP A 30 4.04 -6.69 0.54
C ASP A 30 4.81 -7.19 -0.69
N LEU A 31 4.29 -8.24 -1.36
CA LEU A 31 4.89 -8.79 -2.58
C LEU A 31 4.95 -7.76 -3.71
N LYS A 32 3.89 -6.96 -3.91
CA LYS A 32 3.88 -5.88 -4.91
C LYS A 32 4.93 -4.82 -4.61
N ARG A 33 5.07 -4.43 -3.34
CA ARG A 33 6.06 -3.43 -2.91
C ARG A 33 7.50 -3.92 -3.15
N ARG A 34 7.78 -5.19 -2.84
CA ARG A 34 9.10 -5.79 -3.12
C ARG A 34 9.38 -5.82 -4.62
N TYR A 35 8.40 -6.21 -5.45
CA TYR A 35 8.52 -6.15 -6.90
C TYR A 35 8.92 -4.75 -7.40
N GLU A 36 8.22 -3.71 -6.94
CA GLU A 36 8.50 -2.32 -7.32
C GLU A 36 9.92 -1.88 -6.91
N GLN A 37 10.37 -2.28 -5.71
CA GLN A 37 11.72 -2.00 -5.23
C GLN A 37 12.80 -2.69 -6.08
N TYR A 38 12.65 -3.98 -6.39
CA TYR A 38 13.62 -4.70 -7.22
C TYR A 38 13.66 -4.17 -8.65
N MET A 39 12.52 -3.75 -9.21
CA MET A 39 12.47 -3.11 -10.52
C MET A 39 13.23 -1.78 -10.55
N LEU A 40 13.16 -0.99 -9.48
CA LEU A 40 13.91 0.25 -9.37
C LEU A 40 15.42 -0.02 -9.31
N LEU A 41 15.83 -0.91 -8.40
CA LEU A 41 17.24 -1.30 -8.24
C LEU A 41 17.82 -1.87 -9.53
N ALA A 42 17.09 -2.75 -10.23
CA ALA A 42 17.55 -3.35 -11.48
C ALA A 42 17.83 -2.28 -12.56
N ARG A 43 17.00 -1.23 -12.61
CA ARG A 43 17.20 -0.11 -13.53
C ARG A 43 18.40 0.73 -13.15
N GLU A 44 18.59 1.00 -11.86
CA GLU A 44 19.77 1.71 -11.36
C GLU A 44 21.06 0.94 -11.65
N SER A 45 21.11 -0.37 -11.36
CA SER A 45 22.26 -1.22 -11.70
C SER A 45 22.51 -1.29 -13.21
N ALA A 46 21.46 -1.36 -14.03
CA ALA A 46 21.60 -1.33 -15.48
C ALA A 46 22.18 0.00 -15.98
N GLN A 47 21.75 1.13 -15.39
CA GLN A 47 22.29 2.46 -15.71
C GLN A 47 23.73 2.65 -15.22
N ALA A 48 24.10 2.04 -14.10
CA ALA A 48 25.47 2.01 -13.59
C ALA A 48 26.41 1.14 -14.45
N GLY A 49 25.86 0.27 -15.31
CA GLY A 49 26.62 -0.61 -16.20
C GLY A 49 26.81 -2.04 -15.65
N ASP A 50 26.31 -2.32 -14.45
CA ASP A 50 26.39 -3.63 -13.80
C ASP A 50 25.30 -4.57 -14.31
N ARG A 51 25.49 -5.09 -15.52
CA ARG A 51 24.50 -5.93 -16.23
C ARG A 51 24.14 -7.22 -15.49
N ILE A 52 25.13 -7.86 -14.84
CA ILE A 52 24.90 -9.10 -14.08
C ILE A 52 24.01 -8.83 -12.87
N GLU A 53 24.28 -7.75 -12.14
CA GLU A 53 23.47 -7.37 -10.99
C GLU A 53 22.06 -6.96 -11.41
N ALA A 54 21.94 -6.21 -12.51
CA ALA A 54 20.64 -5.87 -13.08
C ALA A 54 19.81 -7.12 -13.42
N GLU A 55 20.40 -8.13 -14.06
CA GLU A 55 19.73 -9.40 -14.38
C GLU A 55 19.29 -10.16 -13.12
N ASN A 56 20.17 -10.25 -12.12
CA ASN A 56 19.86 -10.84 -10.84
C ASN A 56 18.64 -10.15 -10.18
N LEU A 57 18.63 -8.82 -10.17
CA LEU A 57 17.52 -8.03 -9.63
C LEU A 57 16.22 -8.18 -10.44
N TYR A 58 16.31 -8.32 -11.77
CA TYR A 58 15.13 -8.62 -12.60
C TYR A 58 14.54 -10.00 -12.28
N GLN A 59 15.38 -11.02 -12.05
CA GLN A 59 14.90 -12.34 -11.60
C GLN A 59 14.20 -12.24 -10.25
N HIS A 60 14.74 -11.45 -9.31
CA HIS A 60 14.08 -11.19 -8.03
C HIS A 60 12.72 -10.50 -8.22
N ALA A 61 12.64 -9.47 -9.06
CA ALA A 61 11.38 -8.81 -9.37
C ALA A 61 10.36 -9.81 -9.94
N GLU A 62 10.77 -10.61 -10.93
CA GLU A 62 9.91 -11.64 -11.51
C GLU A 62 9.39 -12.64 -10.47
N HIS A 63 10.24 -13.09 -9.55
CA HIS A 63 9.86 -14.00 -8.48
C HIS A 63 8.71 -13.43 -7.64
N TYR A 64 8.84 -12.17 -7.17
CA TYR A 64 7.80 -11.53 -6.37
C TYR A 64 6.51 -11.27 -7.16
N TYR A 65 6.61 -10.97 -8.46
CA TYR A 65 5.44 -10.85 -9.34
C TYR A 65 4.67 -12.17 -9.45
N ARG A 66 5.39 -13.28 -9.70
CA ARG A 66 4.79 -14.62 -9.79
C ARG A 66 4.15 -15.03 -8.46
N MET A 67 4.79 -14.75 -7.32
CA MET A 67 4.21 -15.00 -5.99
C MET A 67 2.94 -14.18 -5.74
N ALA A 68 2.94 -12.89 -6.10
CA ALA A 68 1.78 -12.02 -5.92
C ALA A 68 0.58 -12.51 -6.75
N ALA A 69 0.84 -12.94 -7.99
CA ALA A 69 -0.16 -13.52 -8.88
C ALA A 69 -0.71 -14.85 -8.34
N ALA A 70 0.16 -15.75 -7.88
CA ALA A 70 -0.24 -17.01 -7.26
C ALA A 70 -1.10 -16.79 -6.00
N GLN A 71 -0.74 -15.81 -5.16
CA GLN A 71 -1.50 -15.49 -3.96
C GLN A 71 -2.89 -14.91 -4.26
N LYS A 72 -3.03 -14.17 -5.36
CA LYS A 72 -4.31 -13.68 -5.87
C LYS A 72 -5.15 -14.82 -6.45
N ALA A 73 -4.52 -15.75 -7.18
CA ALA A 73 -5.20 -16.88 -7.82
C ALA A 73 -5.70 -17.93 -6.81
N GLY A 74 -4.93 -18.24 -5.76
CA GLY A 74 -5.32 -19.17 -4.70
C GLY A 74 -6.37 -18.64 -3.71
N ARG A 75 -6.92 -17.44 -3.95
CA ARG A 75 -8.03 -16.84 -3.18
C ARG A 75 -9.35 -16.79 -3.96
N GLY A 76 -9.44 -17.47 -5.11
CA GLY A 76 -10.68 -17.73 -5.84
C GLY A 76 -11.14 -19.16 -5.63
#